data_AF-A0A974BS21-F1
#
_entry.id   AF-A0A974BS21-F1
#
_cell.length_a   1.000
_cell.length_b   1.000
_cell.length_c   1.000
_cell.angle_alpha   90.00
_cell.angle_beta   90.00
_cell.angle_gamma   90.00
#
_symmetry.space_group_name_H-M   'P 1'
#
loop_
_entity.id
_entity.type
_entity.pdbx_description
1 polymer ?
#
loop_
_entity_poly.entity_id
_entity_poly.type
_entity_poly.pdbx_seq_one_letter_code
_entity_poly.pdbx_strand_id
1 'polypeptide(L)'
;MIEYVAQAIRFTCFSLTFILGTVGNGLVIWITGFKMKKTMTTIWFLNLGITDFSFCLILPLYITEWALWGNWPFGRIMCKISNFSTALNLSASLLFLTTISIDRCICILYPIWSRNHRTSRLAAIISAIIWLVSMAAYSPLILLIDNINDSNFSECSLTNGAWENVTIIDFETSLLRFQAMIITRFVFSFLIPLSIIVVCYGLIAFRVRKSSRIPGCLNPIIYVFTGRDFKQILRKSIPFLLESPFNERNDPPEIPEENGIL
;
A
#
# COMPACT_ATOMS: atom_id res chain seq x y z
N MET A 1 -0.06 21.62 25.76
CA MET A 1 1.32 21.15 25.46
C MET A 1 1.32 19.74 24.88
N ILE A 2 0.74 18.74 25.53
CA ILE A 2 0.70 17.34 25.03
C ILE A 2 0.02 17.24 23.66
N GLU A 3 -1.11 17.90 23.46
CA GLU A 3 -1.85 17.87 22.17
C GLU A 3 -1.04 18.48 21.02
N TYR A 4 -0.35 19.59 21.26
CA TYR A 4 0.55 20.23 20.28
C TYR A 4 1.71 19.29 19.89
N VAL A 5 2.30 18.61 20.88
CA VAL A 5 3.37 17.63 20.63
C VAL A 5 2.82 16.45 19.81
N ALA A 6 1.65 15.93 20.16
CA ALA A 6 1.01 14.84 19.42
C ALA A 6 0.68 15.24 17.97
N GLN A 7 0.19 16.46 17.75
CA GLN A 7 -0.05 16.99 16.41
C GLN A 7 1.24 17.14 15.60
N ALA A 8 2.29 17.73 16.18
CA ALA A 8 3.58 17.88 15.52
C ALA A 8 4.17 16.52 15.11
N ILE A 9 4.04 15.51 15.97
CA ILE A 9 4.45 14.14 15.67
C ILE A 9 3.64 13.57 14.51
N ARG A 10 2.30 13.66 14.55
CA ARG A 10 1.43 13.16 13.48
C ARG A 10 1.75 13.81 12.15
N PHE A 11 1.82 15.14 12.11
CA PHE A 11 2.17 15.92 10.94
C PHE A 11 3.51 15.46 10.34
N THR A 12 4.56 15.40 11.17
CA THR A 12 5.90 15.00 10.74
C THR A 12 5.91 13.56 10.21
N CYS A 13 5.31 12.61 10.92
CA CYS A 13 5.26 11.21 10.52
C CYS A 13 4.50 11.01 9.19
N PHE A 14 3.36 11.67 9.01
CA PHE A 14 2.59 11.56 7.78
C PHE A 14 3.30 12.24 6.60
N SER A 15 3.93 13.40 6.79
CA SER A 15 4.73 14.04 5.74
C SER A 15 5.93 13.18 5.32
N LEU A 16 6.65 12.59 6.28
CA LEU A 16 7.75 11.66 5.97
C LEU A 16 7.25 10.42 5.24
N THR A 17 6.13 9.83 5.70
CA THR A 17 5.52 8.67 5.04
C THR A 17 5.06 9.01 3.62
N PHE A 18 4.51 10.21 3.41
CA PHE A 18 4.11 10.68 2.08
C PHE A 18 5.31 10.75 1.14
N ILE A 19 6.39 11.41 1.54
CA ILE A 19 7.58 11.60 0.69
C ILE A 19 8.24 10.25 0.41
N LEU A 20 8.55 9.49 1.47
CA LEU A 20 9.25 8.21 1.35
C LEU A 20 8.39 7.17 0.64
N GLY A 21 7.09 7.15 0.94
CA GLY A 21 6.14 6.19 0.39
C GLY A 21 5.82 6.45 -1.08
N THR A 22 5.62 7.70 -1.50
CA THR A 22 5.40 8.02 -2.93
C THR A 22 6.62 7.69 -3.76
N VAL A 23 7.81 8.10 -3.33
CA VAL A 23 9.07 7.82 -4.04
C VAL A 23 9.39 6.32 -4.03
N GLY A 24 9.32 5.68 -2.86
CA GLY A 24 9.65 4.27 -2.69
C GLY A 24 8.70 3.35 -3.43
N ASN A 25 7.39 3.48 -3.18
CA ASN A 25 6.40 2.62 -3.83
C ASN A 25 6.23 2.95 -5.31
N GLY A 26 6.38 4.21 -5.72
CA GLY A 26 6.41 4.60 -7.13
C GLY A 26 7.56 3.94 -7.88
N LEU A 27 8.75 3.89 -7.28
CA LEU A 27 9.91 3.18 -7.83
C LEU A 27 9.66 1.67 -7.93
N VAL A 28 9.07 1.05 -6.91
CA VAL A 28 8.70 -0.38 -6.92
C VAL A 28 7.73 -0.67 -8.06
N ILE A 29 6.69 0.15 -8.24
CA ILE A 29 5.72 0.04 -9.33
C ILE A 29 6.43 0.19 -10.68
N TRP A 30 7.30 1.19 -10.83
CA TRP A 30 8.04 1.41 -12.07
C TRP A 30 8.89 0.20 -12.46
N ILE A 31 9.67 -0.33 -11.51
CA ILE A 31 10.60 -1.42 -11.76
C ILE A 31 9.85 -2.74 -12.02
N THR A 32 8.88 -3.09 -11.18
CA THR A 32 8.11 -4.35 -11.31
C THR A 32 7.09 -4.30 -12.45
N GLY A 33 6.62 -3.10 -12.80
CA GLY A 33 5.68 -2.82 -13.88
C GLY A 33 6.33 -2.91 -15.26
N PHE A 34 7.46 -2.21 -15.44
CA PHE A 34 8.03 -1.93 -16.76
C PHE A 34 9.42 -2.52 -17.01
N LYS A 35 10.23 -2.75 -15.97
CA LYS A 35 11.63 -3.20 -16.13
C LYS A 35 11.83 -4.70 -15.90
N MET A 36 11.00 -5.34 -15.09
CA MET A 36 11.12 -6.76 -14.76
C MET A 36 10.16 -7.65 -15.57
N LYS A 37 10.59 -8.89 -15.85
CA LYS A 37 9.72 -9.92 -16.46
C LYS A 37 8.56 -10.25 -15.52
N LYS A 38 7.35 -10.45 -16.06
CA LYS A 38 6.14 -10.78 -15.30
C LYS A 38 6.22 -12.19 -14.70
N THR A 39 6.61 -12.26 -13.43
CA THR A 39 6.61 -13.45 -12.57
C THR A 39 5.60 -13.31 -11.43
N MET A 40 5.30 -14.38 -10.68
CA MET A 40 4.46 -14.26 -9.49
C MET A 40 4.93 -13.19 -8.51
N THR A 41 6.23 -13.19 -8.22
CA THR A 41 6.80 -12.29 -7.21
C THR A 41 6.70 -10.85 -7.66
N THR A 42 6.93 -10.55 -8.94
CA THR A 42 6.76 -9.19 -9.46
C THR A 42 5.30 -8.76 -9.45
N ILE A 43 4.34 -9.69 -9.63
CA ILE A 43 2.90 -9.36 -9.55
C ILE A 43 2.51 -9.01 -8.11
N TRP A 44 2.94 -9.78 -7.11
CA TRP A 44 2.63 -9.46 -5.72
C TRP A 44 3.28 -8.15 -5.27
N PHE A 45 4.55 -7.91 -5.63
CA PHE A 45 5.21 -6.64 -5.31
C PHE A 45 4.59 -5.45 -6.06
N LEU A 46 4.14 -5.64 -7.29
CA LEU A 46 3.43 -4.60 -8.02
C LEU A 46 2.12 -4.24 -7.32
N ASN A 47 1.32 -5.23 -6.91
CA ASN A 47 0.06 -4.97 -6.21
C ASN A 47 0.30 -4.34 -4.83
N LEU A 48 1.26 -4.84 -4.05
CA LEU A 48 1.66 -4.23 -2.78
C LEU A 48 2.08 -2.76 -2.97
N GLY A 49 2.92 -2.49 -3.97
CA GLY A 49 3.33 -1.14 -4.33
C GLY A 49 2.16 -0.25 -4.73
N ILE A 50 1.21 -0.75 -5.52
CA ILE A 50 -0.02 -0.01 -5.88
C ILE A 50 -0.82 0.33 -4.63
N THR A 51 -1.05 -0.64 -3.74
CA THR A 51 -1.80 -0.45 -2.50
C THR A 51 -1.15 0.62 -1.61
N ASP A 52 0.16 0.57 -1.41
CA ASP A 52 0.89 1.53 -0.57
C ASP A 52 1.01 2.90 -1.23
N PHE A 53 1.22 2.96 -2.55
CA PHE A 53 1.25 4.22 -3.30
C PHE A 53 -0.09 4.93 -3.28
N SER A 54 -1.20 4.21 -3.49
CA SER A 54 -2.55 4.76 -3.41
C SER A 54 -2.84 5.37 -2.04
N PHE A 55 -2.43 4.71 -0.94
CA PHE A 55 -2.55 5.28 0.40
C PHE A 55 -1.70 6.53 0.58
N CYS A 56 -0.48 6.53 0.07
CA CYS A 56 0.38 7.72 0.12
C CYS A 56 -0.30 8.93 -0.54
N LEU A 57 -1.01 8.76 -1.66
CA LEU A 57 -1.74 9.86 -2.29
C LEU A 57 -2.87 10.45 -1.44
N ILE A 58 -3.40 9.69 -0.46
CA ILE A 58 -4.44 10.14 0.47
C ILE A 58 -3.85 10.88 1.68
N LEU A 59 -2.58 10.61 2.04
CA LEU A 59 -1.91 11.22 3.20
C LEU A 59 -1.99 12.76 3.27
N PRO A 60 -1.89 13.53 2.17
CA PRO A 60 -2.06 14.99 2.21
C PRO A 60 -3.39 15.45 2.81
N LEU A 61 -4.46 14.65 2.65
CA LEU A 61 -5.77 14.97 3.24
C LEU A 61 -5.71 14.87 4.76
N TYR A 62 -5.13 13.78 5.29
CA TYR A 62 -4.90 13.61 6.73
C TYR A 62 -3.94 14.66 7.29
N ILE A 63 -2.87 15.00 6.57
CA ILE A 63 -1.94 16.07 6.99
C ILE A 63 -2.69 17.39 7.16
N THR A 64 -3.60 17.70 6.22
CA THR A 64 -4.41 18.93 6.27
C THR A 64 -5.40 18.89 7.44
N GLU A 65 -6.08 17.76 7.66
CA GLU A 65 -6.97 17.57 8.81
C GLU A 65 -6.24 17.80 10.14
N TRP A 66 -5.04 17.22 10.29
CA TRP A 66 -4.22 17.42 11.49
C TRP A 66 -3.72 18.85 11.64
N ALA A 67 -3.37 19.52 10.54
CA ALA A 67 -2.97 20.93 10.55
C ALA A 67 -4.13 21.87 10.93
N LEU A 68 -5.37 21.47 10.64
CA LEU A 68 -6.59 22.19 10.96
C LEU A 68 -7.25 21.69 12.26
N TRP A 69 -6.47 21.12 13.19
CA TRP A 69 -6.97 20.73 14.52
C TRP A 69 -8.13 19.71 14.48
N GLY A 70 -8.13 18.82 13.49
CA GLY A 70 -9.17 17.80 13.31
C GLY A 70 -10.31 18.22 12.36
N ASN A 71 -10.28 19.45 11.84
CA ASN A 71 -11.28 19.91 10.88
C ASN A 71 -11.05 19.27 9.50
N TRP A 72 -12.11 18.72 8.91
CA TRP A 72 -12.13 18.05 7.61
C TRP A 72 -12.77 18.94 6.53
N PRO A 73 -12.00 19.71 5.75
CA PRO A 73 -12.55 20.67 4.79
C PRO A 73 -12.97 20.06 3.44
N PHE A 74 -12.65 18.78 3.18
CA PHE A 74 -12.77 18.17 1.85
C PHE A 74 -14.17 17.61 1.53
N GLY A 75 -15.10 17.75 2.47
CA GLY A 75 -16.47 17.29 2.31
C GLY A 75 -16.67 15.78 2.45
N ARG A 76 -17.93 15.36 2.30
CA ARG A 76 -18.42 14.00 2.58
C ARG A 76 -17.77 12.91 1.72
N ILE A 77 -17.63 13.16 0.42
CA ILE A 77 -17.12 12.16 -0.53
C ILE A 77 -15.66 11.81 -0.19
N MET A 78 -14.82 12.83 0.02
CA MET A 78 -13.41 12.62 0.37
C MET A 78 -13.24 11.98 1.74
N CYS A 79 -14.11 12.29 2.72
CA CYS A 79 -14.12 11.65 4.03
C CYS A 79 -14.32 10.12 3.91
N LYS A 80 -15.31 9.70 3.11
CA LYS A 80 -15.58 8.28 2.86
C LYS A 80 -14.46 7.60 2.07
N ILE A 81 -13.97 8.23 0.99
CA ILE A 81 -12.91 7.68 0.14
C ILE A 81 -11.59 7.53 0.92
N SER A 82 -11.18 8.53 1.68
CA SER A 82 -9.93 8.50 2.44
C SER A 82 -9.92 7.37 3.46
N ASN A 83 -10.97 7.25 4.26
CA ASN A 83 -11.08 6.18 5.25
C ASN A 83 -11.22 4.80 4.63
N PHE A 84 -12.02 4.65 3.58
CA PHE A 84 -12.12 3.38 2.85
C PHE A 84 -10.76 3.00 2.24
N SER A 85 -10.05 3.96 1.65
CA SER A 85 -8.72 3.74 1.08
C SER A 85 -7.69 3.33 2.13
N THR A 86 -7.67 3.98 3.29
CA THR A 86 -6.80 3.62 4.42
C THR A 86 -7.07 2.20 4.91
N ALA A 87 -8.34 1.85 5.08
CA ALA A 87 -8.73 0.51 5.53
C ALA A 87 -8.41 -0.57 4.48
N LEU A 88 -8.65 -0.26 3.20
CA LEU A 88 -8.31 -1.10 2.07
C LEU A 88 -6.80 -1.33 1.97
N ASN A 89 -5.99 -0.27 2.18
CA ASN A 89 -4.53 -0.37 2.21
C ASN A 89 -4.06 -1.34 3.29
N LEU A 90 -4.49 -1.12 4.54
CA LEU A 90 -4.09 -1.95 5.67
C LEU A 90 -4.39 -3.44 5.40
N SER A 91 -5.60 -3.74 4.93
CA SER A 91 -6.02 -5.11 4.64
C SER A 91 -5.28 -5.73 3.46
N ALA A 92 -5.26 -5.04 2.32
CA ALA A 92 -4.66 -5.59 1.11
C ALA A 92 -3.15 -5.75 1.27
N SER A 93 -2.44 -4.77 1.85
CA SER A 93 -0.99 -4.87 2.09
C SER A 93 -0.66 -6.04 3.03
N LEU A 94 -1.41 -6.25 4.11
CA LEU A 94 -1.21 -7.41 4.99
C LEU A 94 -1.48 -8.74 4.30
N LEU A 95 -2.54 -8.85 3.51
CA LEU A 95 -2.85 -10.08 2.76
C LEU A 95 -1.82 -10.36 1.66
N PHE A 96 -1.31 -9.32 0.98
CA PHE A 96 -0.20 -9.47 0.03
C PHE A 96 1.09 -9.89 0.74
N LEU A 97 1.45 -9.30 1.88
CA LEU A 97 2.61 -9.70 2.67
C LEU A 97 2.49 -11.15 3.16
N THR A 98 1.30 -11.56 3.58
CA THR A 98 1.00 -12.94 3.96
C THR A 98 1.17 -13.89 2.78
N THR A 99 0.63 -13.54 1.62
CA THR A 99 0.75 -14.33 0.38
C THR A 99 2.21 -14.46 -0.05
N ILE A 100 2.99 -13.37 0.01
CA ILE A 100 4.43 -13.40 -0.26
C ILE A 100 5.15 -14.32 0.74
N SER A 101 4.80 -14.26 2.01
CA SER A 101 5.41 -15.10 3.06
C SER A 101 5.12 -16.58 2.86
N ILE A 102 3.87 -16.92 2.49
CA ILE A 102 3.47 -18.28 2.12
C ILE A 102 4.23 -18.75 0.88
N ASP A 103 4.28 -17.96 -0.20
CA ASP A 103 5.03 -18.33 -1.41
C ASP A 103 6.49 -18.62 -1.09
N ARG A 104 7.13 -17.78 -0.29
CA ARG A 104 8.52 -18.00 0.15
C ARG A 104 8.67 -19.30 0.91
N CYS A 105 7.78 -19.55 1.87
CA CYS A 105 7.78 -20.77 2.66
C CYS A 105 7.66 -22.01 1.75
N ILE A 106 6.70 -22.01 0.83
CA ILE A 106 6.49 -23.10 -0.13
C ILE A 106 7.71 -23.28 -1.04
N CYS A 107 8.30 -22.20 -1.55
CA CYS A 107 9.47 -22.28 -2.40
C CYS A 107 10.69 -22.91 -1.70
N ILE A 108 10.84 -22.68 -0.39
CA ILE A 108 11.97 -23.17 0.42
C ILE A 108 11.74 -24.60 0.90
N LEU A 109 10.51 -24.93 1.29
CA LEU A 109 10.15 -26.25 1.82
C LEU A 109 9.87 -27.27 0.70
N TYR A 110 9.26 -26.84 -0.41
CA TYR A 110 8.76 -27.69 -1.50
C TYR A 110 9.20 -27.19 -2.89
N PRO A 111 10.51 -27.22 -3.22
CA PRO A 111 11.04 -26.63 -4.45
C PRO A 111 10.53 -27.29 -5.74
N ILE A 112 10.30 -28.60 -5.73
CA ILE A 112 9.77 -29.34 -6.90
C ILE A 112 8.33 -28.89 -7.20
N TRP A 113 7.50 -28.78 -6.17
CA TRP A 113 6.11 -28.32 -6.30
C TRP A 113 6.04 -26.88 -6.80
N SER A 114 6.87 -26.00 -6.20
CA SER A 114 6.97 -24.59 -6.60
C SER A 114 7.33 -24.44 -8.07
N ARG A 115 8.31 -25.21 -8.58
CA ARG A 115 8.68 -25.16 -10.00
C ARG A 115 7.52 -25.55 -10.93
N ASN A 116 6.65 -26.47 -10.52
CA ASN A 116 5.58 -26.99 -11.38
C ASN A 116 4.28 -26.17 -11.34
N HIS A 117 3.95 -25.53 -10.22
CA HIS A 117 2.64 -24.88 -10.01
C HIS A 117 2.67 -23.35 -10.09
N ARG A 118 3.87 -22.75 -10.09
CA ARG A 118 4.05 -21.30 -9.98
C ARG A 118 3.90 -20.60 -11.33
N THR A 119 2.68 -20.17 -11.67
CA THR A 119 2.33 -19.63 -13.01
C THR A 119 1.73 -18.24 -12.94
N SER A 120 2.17 -17.25 -13.77
CA SER A 120 1.76 -15.82 -13.73
C SER A 120 0.25 -15.56 -13.60
N ARG A 121 -0.57 -16.46 -14.15
CA ARG A 121 -2.03 -16.42 -14.05
C ARG A 121 -2.54 -16.64 -12.62
N LEU A 122 -1.93 -17.55 -11.87
CA LEU A 122 -2.34 -17.86 -10.50
C LEU A 122 -2.17 -16.66 -9.56
N ALA A 123 -1.03 -15.96 -9.58
CA ALA A 123 -0.87 -14.73 -8.79
C ALA A 123 -1.84 -13.64 -9.20
N ALA A 124 -2.17 -13.50 -10.49
CA ALA A 124 -3.16 -12.52 -10.92
C ALA A 124 -4.54 -12.84 -10.32
N ILE A 125 -4.96 -14.12 -10.35
CA ILE A 125 -6.20 -14.59 -9.73
C ILE A 125 -6.17 -14.36 -8.21
N ILE A 126 -5.10 -14.76 -7.52
CA ILE A 126 -4.95 -14.54 -6.07
C ILE A 126 -4.99 -13.05 -5.73
N SER A 127 -4.35 -12.20 -6.54
CA SER A 127 -4.36 -10.74 -6.31
C SER A 127 -5.77 -10.18 -6.47
N ALA A 128 -6.52 -10.62 -7.48
CA ALA A 128 -7.92 -10.21 -7.66
C ALA A 128 -8.79 -10.64 -6.47
N ILE A 129 -8.59 -11.87 -5.96
CA ILE A 129 -9.28 -12.35 -4.76
C ILE A 129 -8.95 -11.47 -3.55
N ILE A 130 -7.68 -11.13 -3.32
CA ILE A 130 -7.25 -10.26 -2.22
C ILE A 130 -7.93 -8.90 -2.30
N TRP A 131 -7.99 -8.30 -3.48
CA TRP A 131 -8.69 -7.03 -3.71
C TRP A 131 -10.18 -7.14 -3.39
N LEU A 132 -10.86 -8.15 -3.92
CA LEU A 132 -12.30 -8.37 -3.70
C LEU A 132 -12.61 -8.60 -2.22
N VAL A 133 -11.84 -9.47 -1.55
CA VAL A 133 -11.99 -9.77 -0.12
C VAL A 133 -11.77 -8.51 0.71
N SER A 134 -10.75 -7.72 0.41
CA SER A 134 -10.46 -6.49 1.15
C SER A 134 -11.55 -5.44 0.93
N MET A 135 -12.02 -5.24 -0.30
CA MET A 135 -13.13 -4.31 -0.58
C MET A 135 -14.42 -4.74 0.11
N ALA A 136 -14.75 -6.05 0.06
CA ALA A 136 -15.95 -6.58 0.70
C ALA A 136 -15.90 -6.45 2.23
N ALA A 137 -14.74 -6.72 2.86
CA ALA A 137 -14.58 -6.63 4.31
C ALA A 137 -14.79 -5.20 4.84
N TYR A 138 -14.41 -4.18 4.06
CA TYR A 138 -14.45 -2.77 4.48
C TYR A 138 -15.55 -1.95 3.81
N SER A 139 -16.38 -2.53 2.92
CA SER A 139 -17.52 -1.81 2.32
C SER A 139 -18.51 -1.23 3.34
N PRO A 140 -18.79 -1.84 4.52
CA PRO A 140 -19.66 -1.21 5.51
C PRO A 140 -19.13 0.13 6.04
N LEU A 141 -17.81 0.37 5.94
CA LEU A 141 -17.21 1.63 6.38
C LEU A 141 -17.75 2.83 5.59
N ILE A 142 -18.13 2.62 4.33
CA ILE A 142 -18.71 3.66 3.47
C ILE A 142 -20.05 4.16 4.04
N LEU A 143 -20.79 3.29 4.72
CA LEU A 143 -22.07 3.63 5.35
C LEU A 143 -21.89 4.21 6.76
N LEU A 144 -20.88 3.72 7.49
CA LEU A 144 -20.66 4.08 8.89
C LEU A 144 -19.83 5.35 9.08
N ILE A 145 -19.07 5.80 8.08
CA ILE A 145 -18.30 7.04 8.15
C ILE A 145 -19.04 8.15 7.43
N ASP A 146 -19.11 9.30 8.09
CA ASP A 146 -19.69 10.50 7.52
C ASP A 146 -18.94 11.77 7.92
N ASN A 147 -19.18 12.82 7.13
CA ASN A 147 -18.71 14.16 7.47
C ASN A 147 -19.81 14.87 8.25
N ILE A 148 -19.58 15.09 9.54
CA ILE A 148 -20.46 15.83 10.43
C ILE A 148 -20.06 17.30 10.34
N ASN A 149 -20.95 18.13 9.81
CA ASN A 149 -20.73 19.57 9.74
C ASN A 149 -21.50 20.24 10.87
N ASP A 150 -20.77 20.75 11.87
CA ASP A 150 -21.25 21.81 12.74
C ASP A 150 -20.86 23.17 12.11
N SER A 151 -21.67 24.20 12.36
CA SER A 151 -21.62 25.55 11.79
C SER A 151 -20.21 26.13 11.49
N ASN A 152 -19.20 25.83 12.30
CA ASN A 152 -17.80 26.26 12.10
C ASN A 152 -16.76 25.12 12.08
N PHE A 153 -17.19 23.86 12.20
CA PHE A 153 -16.30 22.71 12.33
C PHE A 153 -16.89 21.49 11.61
N SER A 154 -16.14 20.95 10.67
CA SER A 154 -16.48 19.71 9.99
C SER A 154 -15.56 18.60 10.45
N GLU A 155 -16.11 17.44 10.82
CA GLU A 155 -15.34 16.29 11.28
C GLU A 155 -15.70 15.05 10.44
N CYS A 156 -14.68 14.30 10.04
CA CYS A 156 -14.88 12.99 9.41
C CYS A 156 -14.82 11.90 10.48
N SER A 157 -15.98 11.45 10.95
CA SER A 157 -16.06 10.51 12.07
C SER A 157 -17.06 9.38 11.81
N LEU A 158 -17.02 8.36 12.67
CA LEU A 158 -18.00 7.29 12.61
C LEU A 158 -19.34 7.80 13.12
N THR A 159 -20.37 7.57 12.34
CA THR A 159 -21.75 7.93 12.68
C THR A 159 -22.59 6.68 12.87
N ASN A 160 -23.61 6.82 13.70
CA ASN A 160 -24.68 5.82 13.82
C ASN A 160 -25.69 5.93 12.67
N GLY A 161 -25.43 6.74 11.63
CA GLY A 161 -26.40 7.12 10.60
C GLY A 161 -26.97 5.97 9.76
N ALA A 162 -26.29 4.82 9.72
CA ALA A 162 -26.87 3.60 9.16
C ALA A 162 -28.05 3.04 9.99
N TRP A 163 -28.27 3.58 11.18
CA TRP A 163 -29.19 3.10 12.21
C TRP A 163 -30.07 4.24 12.74
N GLU A 164 -30.37 5.27 11.94
CA GLU A 164 -31.15 6.46 12.36
C GLU A 164 -32.60 6.16 12.80
N ASN A 165 -33.07 4.91 12.71
CA ASN A 165 -34.40 4.46 13.15
C ASN A 165 -34.32 3.45 14.30
N VAL A 166 -33.51 3.73 15.33
CA VAL A 166 -33.23 2.80 16.43
C VAL A 166 -33.87 3.28 17.72
N THR A 167 -34.82 2.50 18.23
CA THR A 167 -35.38 2.68 19.57
C THR A 167 -34.32 2.37 20.63
N ILE A 168 -34.50 2.77 21.89
CA ILE A 168 -33.49 2.55 22.97
C ILE A 168 -33.11 1.06 23.12
N ILE A 169 -34.02 0.13 22.78
CA ILE A 169 -33.80 -1.33 22.79
C ILE A 169 -32.84 -1.78 21.67
N ASP A 170 -32.71 -1.00 20.60
CA ASP A 170 -31.85 -1.28 19.46
C ASP A 170 -30.41 -0.70 19.63
N PHE A 171 -30.19 0.20 20.60
CA PHE A 171 -28.88 0.84 20.80
C PHE A 171 -27.81 -0.15 21.31
N GLU A 172 -28.14 -0.91 22.37
CA GLU A 172 -27.27 -1.98 22.91
C GLU A 172 -26.94 -3.03 21.84
N THR A 173 -27.92 -3.43 21.02
CA THR A 173 -27.69 -4.41 19.94
C THR A 173 -26.87 -3.84 18.79
N SER A 174 -27.00 -2.55 18.48
CA SER A 174 -26.17 -1.87 17.47
C SER A 174 -24.70 -1.75 17.90
N LEU A 175 -24.45 -1.45 19.18
CA LEU A 175 -23.10 -1.38 19.75
C LEU A 175 -22.43 -2.76 19.73
N LEU A 176 -23.15 -3.81 20.12
CA LEU A 176 -22.67 -5.20 20.05
C LEU A 176 -22.33 -5.62 18.61
N ARG A 177 -23.18 -5.27 17.63
CA ARG A 177 -22.91 -5.53 16.20
C ARG A 177 -21.67 -4.80 15.73
N PHE A 178 -21.50 -3.53 16.12
CA PHE A 178 -20.33 -2.74 15.78
C PHE A 178 -19.04 -3.30 16.38
N GLN A 179 -19.06 -3.65 17.66
CA GLN A 179 -17.95 -4.33 18.33
C GLN A 179 -17.63 -5.68 17.68
N ALA A 180 -18.64 -6.49 17.38
CA ALA A 180 -18.47 -7.75 16.67
C ALA A 180 -17.83 -7.56 15.29
N MET A 181 -18.24 -6.53 14.53
CA MET A 181 -17.61 -6.19 13.25
C MET A 181 -16.14 -5.79 13.42
N ILE A 182 -15.81 -4.93 14.38
CA ILE A 182 -14.42 -4.54 14.66
C ILE A 182 -13.58 -5.76 15.03
N ILE A 183 -14.04 -6.56 15.99
CA ILE A 183 -13.32 -7.75 16.47
C ILE A 183 -13.12 -8.74 15.33
N THR A 184 -14.18 -9.03 14.57
CA THR A 184 -14.10 -9.94 13.41
C THR A 184 -13.08 -9.43 12.40
N ARG A 185 -13.11 -8.14 12.04
CA ARG A 185 -12.11 -7.54 11.14
C ARG A 185 -10.69 -7.64 11.69
N PHE A 186 -10.49 -7.34 12.97
CA PHE A 186 -9.18 -7.43 13.60
C PHE A 186 -8.64 -8.87 13.59
N VAL A 187 -9.48 -9.86 13.88
CA VAL A 187 -9.06 -11.27 13.86
C VAL A 187 -8.72 -11.72 12.44
N PHE A 188 -9.62 -11.50 11.47
CA PHE A 188 -9.47 -12.03 10.12
C PHE A 188 -8.50 -11.24 9.23
N SER A 189 -8.44 -9.91 9.38
CA SER A 189 -7.58 -9.05 8.56
C SER A 189 -6.22 -8.73 9.20
N PHE A 190 -6.03 -9.00 10.50
CA PHE A 190 -4.76 -8.72 11.17
C PHE A 190 -4.17 -9.94 11.89
N LEU A 191 -4.85 -10.51 12.89
CA LEU A 191 -4.27 -11.57 13.72
C LEU A 191 -3.95 -12.85 12.94
N ILE A 192 -4.88 -13.32 12.10
CA ILE A 192 -4.67 -14.52 11.28
C ILE A 192 -3.52 -14.30 10.28
N PRO A 193 -3.53 -13.23 9.43
CA PRO A 193 -2.41 -12.88 8.56
C PRO A 193 -1.07 -12.81 9.28
N LEU A 194 -1.00 -12.11 10.42
CA LEU A 194 0.23 -11.94 11.19
C LEU A 194 0.74 -13.28 11.73
N SER A 195 -0.15 -14.12 12.26
CA SER A 195 0.21 -15.45 12.77
C SER A 195 0.82 -16.32 11.66
N ILE A 196 0.21 -16.29 10.46
CA ILE A 196 0.74 -17.01 9.28
C ILE A 196 2.13 -16.49 8.90
N ILE A 197 2.32 -15.17 8.86
CA ILE A 197 3.63 -14.55 8.59
C ILE A 197 4.68 -15.06 9.58
N VAL A 198 4.38 -15.01 10.88
CA VAL A 198 5.30 -15.46 11.95
C VAL A 198 5.66 -16.94 11.78
N VAL A 199 4.67 -17.80 11.56
CA VAL A 199 4.90 -19.24 11.34
C VAL A 199 5.72 -19.48 10.07
N CYS A 200 5.41 -18.83 8.95
CA CYS A 200 6.17 -18.96 7.71
C CYS A 200 7.64 -18.58 7.90
N TYR A 201 7.92 -17.42 8.49
CA TYR A 201 9.29 -16.99 8.73
C TYR A 201 10.01 -17.85 9.77
N GLY A 202 9.30 -18.36 10.78
CA GLY A 202 9.83 -19.35 11.73
C GLY A 202 10.27 -20.64 11.05
N LEU A 203 9.43 -21.20 10.17
CA LEU A 203 9.77 -22.40 9.38
C LEU A 203 10.94 -22.17 8.44
N ILE A 204 10.99 -21.00 7.78
CA ILE A 204 12.11 -20.60 6.93
C ILE A 204 13.41 -20.55 7.76
N ALA A 205 13.40 -19.85 8.89
CA ALA A 205 14.57 -19.73 9.77
C ALA A 205 15.05 -21.09 10.28
N PHE A 206 14.12 -21.97 10.68
CA PHE A 206 14.45 -23.34 11.08
C PHE A 206 15.09 -24.13 9.93
N ARG A 207 14.52 -24.06 8.72
CA ARG A 207 15.03 -24.78 7.56
C ARG A 207 16.42 -24.31 7.14
N VAL A 208 16.66 -22.99 7.20
CA VAL A 208 17.96 -22.38 6.90
C VAL A 208 19.01 -22.79 7.93
N ARG A 209 18.67 -22.81 9.23
CA ARG A 209 19.60 -23.28 10.27
C ARG A 209 19.95 -24.76 10.13
N LYS A 210 18.96 -25.59 9.77
CA LYS A 210 19.15 -27.04 9.61
C LYS A 210 19.92 -27.41 8.34
N SER A 211 19.90 -26.58 7.31
CA SER A 211 20.53 -26.84 6.01
C SER A 211 21.60 -25.79 5.73
N SER A 212 22.89 -26.16 5.83
CA SER A 212 24.03 -25.29 5.50
C SER A 212 24.06 -24.80 4.04
N ARG A 213 23.11 -25.25 3.21
CA ARG A 213 22.85 -24.72 1.86
C ARG A 213 21.61 -23.85 1.91
N ILE A 214 21.78 -22.55 1.63
CA ILE A 214 20.69 -21.63 1.31
C ILE A 214 20.04 -22.12 0.01
N PRO A 215 18.82 -22.66 0.00
CA PRO A 215 18.16 -23.00 -1.27
C PRO A 215 18.01 -21.72 -2.09
N GLY A 216 18.28 -21.78 -3.40
CA GLY A 216 18.35 -20.62 -4.31
C GLY A 216 17.10 -19.73 -4.37
N CYS A 217 16.02 -20.08 -3.66
CA CYS A 217 14.82 -19.26 -3.50
C CYS A 217 14.78 -18.38 -2.23
N LEU A 218 15.80 -18.42 -1.37
CA LEU A 218 16.02 -17.42 -0.30
C LEU A 218 16.70 -16.14 -0.81
N ASN A 219 17.22 -16.18 -2.03
CA ASN A 219 17.82 -15.04 -2.67
C ASN A 219 16.89 -13.84 -2.99
N PRO A 220 15.55 -13.89 -3.10
CA PRO A 220 14.82 -12.79 -3.71
C PRO A 220 14.50 -11.59 -2.81
N ILE A 221 14.46 -11.68 -1.47
CA ILE A 221 14.37 -10.45 -0.63
C ILE A 221 15.73 -9.76 -0.57
N ILE A 222 16.81 -10.54 -0.43
CA ILE A 222 18.18 -10.03 -0.57
C ILE A 222 18.49 -9.63 -2.02
N TYR A 223 17.85 -10.16 -3.07
CA TYR A 223 18.08 -9.72 -4.45
C TYR A 223 17.26 -8.49 -4.83
N VAL A 224 15.98 -8.43 -4.44
CA VAL A 224 15.13 -7.28 -4.76
C VAL A 224 15.57 -6.04 -3.98
N PHE A 225 15.94 -6.16 -2.69
CA PHE A 225 16.42 -5.03 -1.90
C PHE A 225 17.95 -4.94 -1.78
N THR A 226 18.72 -6.02 -1.97
CA THR A 226 20.19 -6.04 -1.78
C THR A 226 21.02 -6.53 -2.99
N GLY A 227 20.42 -7.08 -4.06
CA GLY A 227 21.18 -7.91 -5.00
C GLY A 227 21.07 -7.44 -6.43
N ARG A 228 22.12 -6.71 -6.83
CA ARG A 228 22.56 -6.48 -8.22
C ARG A 228 21.53 -5.90 -9.18
N ASP A 229 20.41 -6.52 -9.51
CA ASP A 229 19.49 -6.04 -10.55
C ASP A 229 18.76 -4.75 -10.17
N PHE A 230 18.15 -4.66 -8.99
CA PHE A 230 17.52 -3.40 -8.52
C PHE A 230 18.56 -2.28 -8.37
N LYS A 231 19.72 -2.59 -7.78
CA LYS A 231 20.84 -1.64 -7.60
C LYS A 231 21.44 -1.21 -8.94
N GLN A 232 21.51 -2.09 -9.94
CA GLN A 232 22.06 -1.83 -11.28
C GLN A 232 21.06 -1.07 -12.16
N ILE A 233 19.76 -1.36 -12.04
CA ILE A 233 18.69 -0.56 -12.65
C ILE A 233 18.69 0.84 -12.04
N LEU A 234 18.70 0.97 -10.71
CA LEU A 234 18.82 2.27 -10.03
C LEU A 234 20.07 3.02 -10.44
N ARG A 235 21.24 2.37 -10.43
CA ARG A 235 22.51 2.99 -10.83
C ARG A 235 22.53 3.42 -12.30
N LYS A 236 21.79 2.75 -13.19
CA LYS A 236 21.63 3.17 -14.60
C LYS A 236 20.56 4.23 -14.81
N SER A 237 19.50 4.22 -14.01
CA SER A 237 18.36 5.14 -14.17
C SER A 237 18.56 6.49 -13.47
N ILE A 238 19.31 6.55 -12.36
CA ILE A 238 19.57 7.79 -11.63
C ILE A 238 20.36 8.82 -12.46
N PRO A 239 21.45 8.45 -13.17
CA PRO A 239 22.15 9.40 -14.06
C PRO A 239 21.24 9.88 -15.19
N PHE A 240 20.48 8.98 -15.82
CA PHE A 240 19.55 9.31 -16.91
C PHE A 240 18.46 10.32 -16.51
N LEU A 241 17.95 10.24 -15.27
CA LEU A 241 16.97 11.20 -14.73
C LEU A 241 17.60 12.53 -14.30
N LEU A 242 18.91 12.55 -14.00
CA LEU A 242 19.65 13.76 -13.64
C LEU A 242 20.27 14.46 -14.86
N GLU A 243 20.47 13.75 -15.97
CA GLU A 243 20.97 14.30 -17.25
C GLU A 243 19.86 14.87 -18.13
N SER A 244 18.60 14.44 -17.98
CA SER A 244 17.50 14.93 -18.81
C SER A 244 17.19 16.44 -18.68
N PRO A 245 17.43 17.15 -17.55
CA PRO A 245 17.24 18.61 -17.48
C PRO A 245 18.47 19.44 -17.89
N PHE A 246 19.61 18.81 -18.21
CA PHE A 246 20.86 19.51 -18.54
C PHE A 246 21.19 19.54 -20.04
N ASN A 247 20.54 18.72 -20.88
CA ASN A 247 20.89 18.64 -22.29
C ASN A 247 19.95 19.41 -23.25
N GLU A 248 18.85 19.99 -22.78
CA GLU A 248 17.95 20.83 -23.62
C GLU A 248 18.36 22.31 -23.71
N ARG A 249 19.49 22.72 -23.11
CA ARG A 249 19.92 24.14 -23.09
C ARG A 249 21.13 24.49 -23.98
N ASN A 250 21.65 23.53 -24.76
CA ASN A 250 22.89 23.76 -25.53
C ASN A 250 22.71 23.82 -27.05
N ASP A 251 21.48 23.81 -27.57
CA ASP A 251 21.27 24.03 -29.01
C ASP A 251 21.05 25.54 -29.26
N PRO A 252 21.96 26.23 -29.98
CA PRO A 252 21.77 27.63 -30.34
C PRO A 252 20.68 27.77 -31.42
N PRO A 253 19.96 28.92 -31.45
CA PRO A 253 18.91 29.14 -32.45
C PRO A 253 19.48 29.22 -33.87
N GLU A 254 18.94 28.39 -34.78
CA GLU A 254 19.17 28.47 -36.22
C GLU A 254 18.68 29.82 -36.76
N ILE A 255 19.59 30.56 -37.40
CA ILE A 255 19.30 31.78 -38.17
C ILE A 255 18.78 31.35 -39.54
N PRO A 256 17.65 31.88 -40.04
CA PRO A 256 17.15 31.53 -41.37
C PRO A 256 18.06 32.12 -42.45
N GLU A 257 18.59 31.29 -43.34
CA GLU A 257 19.24 31.73 -44.58
C GLU A 257 18.19 32.30 -45.55
N GLU A 258 18.33 33.58 -45.86
CA GLU A 258 17.62 34.30 -46.90
C GLU A 258 18.20 33.90 -48.26
N ASN A 259 17.55 32.99 -48.98
CA ASN A 259 17.88 32.70 -50.38
C ASN A 259 16.96 33.48 -51.31
N GLY A 260 17.54 34.47 -51.97
CA GLY A 260 16.94 35.18 -53.09
C GLY A 260 17.09 34.43 -54.43
N ILE A 261 16.25 34.89 -55.38
CA ILE A 261 16.39 34.81 -56.84
C ILE A 261 15.98 33.48 -57.50
N LEU A 262 14.69 33.37 -57.90
CA LEU A 262 14.19 33.58 -59.27
C LEU A 262 12.66 33.55 -59.31
#